data_AF-A0A1G8IFA3-F1
#
_entry.id   AF-A0A1G8IFA3-F1
#
_cell.length_a   1.000
_cell.length_b   1.000
_cell.length_c   1.000
_cell.angle_alpha   90.00
_cell.angle_beta   90.00
_cell.angle_gamma   90.00
#
_symmetry.space_group_name_H-M   'P 1'
#
loop_
_entity.id
_entity.type
_entity.pdbx_description
1 polymer ?
#
loop_
_entity_poly.entity_id
_entity_poly.type
_entity_poly.pdbx_seq_one_letter_code
_entity_poly.pdbx_strand_id
1 'polypeptide(L)'
;MKPALADQNSKAGLEAFTKYWFALLDYGYATGDLKTWISLTGPNCEFCSELKEAIDSVYSSKEWMTGGKLTTPSVEAKWKAGAATQGVAVQVIQAEIKYFNAKGPVDRELTPESNSGVALIAEFRGGAWKAISLGHLG
;
A
#
# COMPACT_ATOMS: atom_id res chain seq x y z
N MET A 1 -12.21 -0.61 8.87
CA MET A 1 -11.99 -1.55 10.00
C MET A 1 -11.07 -2.67 9.52
N LYS A 2 -10.10 -3.11 10.35
CA LYS A 2 -9.24 -4.24 10.02
C LYS A 2 -10.03 -5.55 10.05
N PRO A 3 -9.95 -6.42 9.04
CA PRO A 3 -10.56 -7.76 9.10
C PRO A 3 -9.90 -8.62 10.18
N ALA A 4 -10.67 -9.33 10.99
CA ALA A 4 -10.11 -10.22 12.03
C ALA A 4 -9.19 -11.31 11.47
N LEU A 5 -9.46 -11.76 10.24
CA LEU A 5 -8.61 -12.73 9.53
C LEU A 5 -7.19 -12.18 9.30
N ALA A 6 -7.02 -10.87 9.15
CA ALA A 6 -5.74 -10.21 8.90
C ALA A 6 -4.77 -10.23 10.10
N ASP A 7 -5.17 -10.80 11.24
CA ASP A 7 -4.31 -11.04 12.40
C ASP A 7 -3.85 -12.51 12.50
N GLN A 8 -4.32 -13.39 11.61
CA GLN A 8 -3.97 -14.81 11.66
C GLN A 8 -2.68 -15.09 10.89
N ASN A 9 -1.78 -15.86 11.50
CA ASN A 9 -0.57 -16.37 10.83
C ASN A 9 -0.92 -17.56 9.90
N SER A 10 -1.62 -17.28 8.82
CA SER A 10 -2.07 -18.25 7.83
C SER A 10 -2.03 -17.65 6.44
N LYS A 11 -2.12 -18.50 5.40
CA LYS A 11 -2.23 -18.04 4.01
C LYS A 11 -3.38 -17.05 3.83
N ALA A 12 -4.57 -17.41 4.32
CA ALA A 12 -5.76 -16.57 4.22
C ALA A 12 -5.62 -15.28 5.05
N GLY A 13 -4.94 -15.35 6.20
CA GLY A 13 -4.66 -14.17 7.01
C GLY A 13 -3.69 -13.19 6.36
N LEU A 14 -2.66 -13.70 5.69
CA LEU A 14 -1.73 -12.90 4.90
C LEU A 14 -2.41 -12.20 3.71
N GLU A 15 -3.29 -12.90 2.99
CA GLU A 15 -4.06 -12.31 1.89
C GLU A 15 -5.03 -11.23 2.41
N ALA A 16 -5.69 -11.47 3.54
CA ALA A 16 -6.57 -10.49 4.18
C ALA A 16 -5.80 -9.26 4.68
N PHE A 17 -4.62 -9.47 5.28
CA PHE A 17 -3.70 -8.40 5.66
C PHE A 17 -3.28 -7.57 4.45
N THR A 18 -2.87 -8.22 3.36
CA THR A 18 -2.39 -7.53 2.15
C THR A 18 -3.48 -6.65 1.54
N LYS A 19 -4.70 -7.17 1.41
CA LYS A 19 -5.87 -6.37 0.96
C LYS A 19 -6.11 -5.16 1.86
N TYR A 20 -6.06 -5.37 3.17
CA TYR A 20 -6.24 -4.27 4.14
C TYR A 20 -5.13 -3.23 4.07
N TRP A 21 -3.88 -3.66 3.88
CA TRP A 21 -2.72 -2.78 3.75
C TRP A 21 -2.85 -1.88 2.51
N PHE A 22 -3.25 -2.42 1.35
CA PHE A 22 -3.49 -1.61 0.15
C PHE A 22 -4.73 -0.71 0.29
N ALA A 23 -5.77 -1.14 1.00
CA ALA A 23 -6.91 -0.27 1.30
C ALA A 23 -6.54 0.91 2.21
N LEU A 24 -5.58 0.73 3.13
CA LEU A 24 -5.03 1.83 3.92
C LEU A 24 -4.16 2.77 3.07
N LEU A 25 -3.44 2.24 2.07
CA LEU A 25 -2.70 3.08 1.13
C LEU A 25 -3.64 3.93 0.26
N ASP A 26 -4.72 3.34 -0.26
CA ASP A 26 -5.79 4.05 -0.97
C ASP A 26 -6.37 5.20 -0.13
N TYR A 27 -6.67 4.92 1.15
CA TYR A 27 -7.10 5.94 2.10
C TYR A 27 -6.04 7.03 2.31
N GLY A 28 -4.76 6.66 2.37
CA GLY A 28 -3.63 7.59 2.45
C GLY A 28 -3.54 8.51 1.22
N TYR A 29 -3.74 7.98 0.01
CA TYR A 29 -3.81 8.79 -1.21
C TYR A 29 -5.00 9.76 -1.21
N ALA A 30 -6.13 9.37 -0.62
CA ALA A 30 -7.31 10.23 -0.57
C ALA A 30 -7.22 11.32 0.52
N THR A 31 -6.54 11.04 1.64
CA THR A 31 -6.62 11.88 2.85
C THR A 31 -5.30 12.42 3.37
N GLY A 32 -4.18 11.84 2.96
CA GLY A 32 -2.87 12.10 3.54
C GLY A 32 -2.64 11.43 4.90
N ASP A 33 -3.62 10.73 5.48
CA ASP A 33 -3.42 10.03 6.76
C ASP A 33 -2.85 8.62 6.54
N LEU A 34 -1.55 8.50 6.80
CA LEU A 34 -0.80 7.25 6.70
C LEU A 34 -0.50 6.58 8.04
N LYS A 35 -1.07 7.05 9.17
CA LYS A 35 -0.70 6.58 10.52
C LYS A 35 -0.89 5.08 10.70
N THR A 36 -2.04 4.56 10.27
CA THR A 36 -2.32 3.12 10.40
C THR A 36 -1.48 2.33 9.40
N TRP A 37 -1.33 2.84 8.18
CA TRP A 37 -0.54 2.19 7.13
C TRP A 37 0.93 2.01 7.55
N ILE A 38 1.58 3.08 8.02
CA ILE A 38 2.98 3.02 8.46
C ILE A 38 3.14 2.12 9.69
N SER A 39 2.15 2.07 10.58
CA SER A 39 2.18 1.15 11.71
C SER A 39 2.21 -0.32 11.28
N LEU A 40 1.74 -0.66 10.08
CA LEU A 40 1.72 -2.01 9.51
C LEU A 40 2.86 -2.26 8.51
N THR A 41 3.76 -1.30 8.36
CA THR A 41 4.93 -1.38 7.49
C THR A 41 6.19 -1.51 8.37
N GLY A 42 7.04 -2.47 8.06
CA GLY A 42 8.32 -2.66 8.74
C GLY A 42 9.35 -1.63 8.28
N PRO A 43 10.37 -1.34 9.10
CA PRO A 43 11.37 -0.31 8.81
C PRO A 43 12.23 -0.60 7.57
N ASN A 44 12.25 -1.86 7.11
CA ASN A 44 13.07 -2.29 5.99
C ASN A 44 12.38 -2.12 4.61
N CYS A 45 11.14 -1.63 4.57
CA CYS A 45 10.49 -1.36 3.29
C CYS A 45 10.89 0.03 2.76
N GLU A 46 12.00 0.08 2.03
CA GLU A 46 12.54 1.31 1.44
C GLU A 46 11.52 1.99 0.52
N PHE A 47 10.95 1.23 -0.44
CA PHE A 47 9.89 1.75 -1.33
C PHE A 47 8.68 2.29 -0.57
N CYS A 48 8.28 1.63 0.53
CA CYS A 48 7.17 2.13 1.34
C CYS A 48 7.52 3.46 2.05
N SER A 49 8.80 3.64 2.41
CA SER A 49 9.27 4.87 3.05
C SER A 49 9.28 6.03 2.05
N GLU A 50 9.81 5.80 0.85
CA GLU A 50 9.77 6.76 -0.26
C GLU A 50 8.33 7.13 -0.63
N LEU A 51 7.44 6.14 -0.69
CA LEU A 51 6.02 6.37 -0.99
C LEU A 51 5.34 7.24 0.07
N LYS A 52 5.65 7.00 1.35
CA LYS A 52 5.16 7.84 2.44
C LYS A 52 5.64 9.28 2.30
N GLU A 53 6.93 9.48 2.04
CA GLU A 53 7.50 10.82 1.88
C GLU A 53 6.87 11.58 0.71
N ALA A 54 6.63 10.89 -0.42
CA ALA A 54 5.95 11.48 -1.57
C ALA A 54 4.53 11.94 -1.23
N ILE A 55 3.74 11.12 -0.53
CA ILE A 55 2.38 11.46 -0.11
C ILE A 55 2.40 12.63 0.89
N ASP A 56 3.25 12.56 1.93
CA ASP A 56 3.37 13.62 2.94
C ASP A 56 3.79 14.96 2.33
N SER A 57 4.66 14.95 1.31
CA SER A 57 5.10 16.14 0.60
C SER A 57 3.92 16.86 -0.09
N VAL A 58 3.00 16.12 -0.69
CA VAL A 58 1.79 16.69 -1.31
C VAL A 58 0.93 17.39 -0.25
N TYR A 59 0.59 16.70 0.84
CA TYR A 59 -0.33 17.24 1.84
C TYR A 59 0.29 18.33 2.71
N SER A 60 1.59 18.27 2.99
CA SER A 60 2.31 19.33 3.72
C SER A 60 2.41 20.64 2.94
N SER A 61 2.39 20.56 1.60
CA SER A 61 2.39 21.72 0.69
C SER A 61 1.02 22.40 0.55
N LYS A 62 0.02 21.97 1.36
CA LYS A 62 -1.40 22.36 1.22
C LYS A 62 -1.98 22.01 -0.16
N GLU A 63 -1.39 21.01 -0.80
CA GLU A 63 -1.92 20.38 -2.00
C GLU A 63 -2.71 19.11 -1.61
N TRP A 64 -3.46 18.57 -2.55
CA TRP A 64 -4.12 17.28 -2.39
C TRP A 64 -4.18 16.52 -3.72
N MET A 65 -4.35 15.21 -3.61
CA MET A 65 -4.59 14.31 -4.72
C MET A 65 -6.07 14.12 -4.95
N THR A 66 -6.47 13.99 -6.21
CA THR A 66 -7.78 13.47 -6.62
C THR A 66 -7.58 12.37 -7.66
N GLY A 67 -8.53 11.45 -7.76
CA GLY A 67 -8.31 10.20 -8.51
C GLY A 67 -7.50 9.23 -7.67
N GLY A 68 -6.53 8.53 -8.26
CA GLY A 68 -5.58 7.68 -7.54
C GLY A 68 -6.14 6.42 -6.89
N LYS A 69 -7.42 6.13 -7.12
CA LYS A 69 -8.09 4.97 -6.50
C LYS A 69 -7.28 3.70 -6.78
N LEU A 70 -6.87 3.04 -5.72
CA LEU A 70 -6.19 1.76 -5.74
C LEU A 70 -7.21 0.62 -5.54
N THR A 71 -7.10 -0.39 -6.39
CA THR A 71 -7.81 -1.66 -6.20
C THR A 71 -6.86 -2.82 -6.36
N THR A 72 -7.16 -3.92 -5.67
CA THR A 72 -6.38 -5.16 -5.76
C THR A 72 -7.26 -6.31 -6.27
N PRO A 73 -7.51 -6.42 -7.59
CA PRO A 73 -8.40 -7.45 -8.12
C PRO A 73 -7.91 -8.88 -7.85
N SER A 74 -6.60 -9.07 -7.79
CA SER A 74 -5.95 -10.32 -7.44
C SER A 74 -4.96 -10.14 -6.31
N VAL A 75 -5.01 -11.04 -5.32
CA VAL A 75 -4.08 -11.11 -4.18
C VAL A 75 -3.85 -12.59 -3.90
N GLU A 76 -2.63 -13.06 -4.13
CA GLU A 76 -2.25 -14.46 -4.00
C GLU A 76 -1.04 -14.63 -3.10
N ALA A 77 -1.22 -15.23 -1.92
CA ALA A 77 -0.09 -15.57 -1.06
C ALA A 77 0.67 -16.78 -1.61
N LYS A 78 1.98 -16.62 -1.80
CA LYS A 78 2.94 -17.70 -2.08
C LYS A 78 3.41 -18.30 -0.75
N TRP A 79 2.47 -18.94 -0.05
CA TRP A 79 2.66 -19.45 1.31
C TRP A 79 3.70 -20.57 1.37
N LYS A 80 4.66 -20.43 2.28
CA LYS A 80 5.66 -21.44 2.60
C LYS A 80 5.68 -21.71 4.10
N ALA A 81 5.23 -22.89 4.50
CA ALA A 81 5.22 -23.29 5.91
C ALA A 81 6.63 -23.21 6.52
N GLY A 82 6.72 -22.65 7.73
CA GLY A 82 7.98 -22.49 8.47
C GLY A 82 8.92 -21.39 7.96
N ALA A 83 8.58 -20.68 6.87
CA ALA A 83 9.38 -19.55 6.42
C ALA A 83 9.15 -18.32 7.33
N ALA A 84 10.24 -17.62 7.65
CA ALA A 84 10.19 -16.38 8.46
C ALA A 84 9.40 -15.26 7.77
N THR A 85 9.47 -15.20 6.44
CA THR A 85 8.78 -14.22 5.61
C THR A 85 7.95 -14.92 4.54
N GLN A 86 6.88 -14.27 4.12
CA GLN A 86 5.95 -14.78 3.12
C GLN A 86 5.80 -13.77 1.99
N GLY A 87 5.74 -14.26 0.75
CA GLY A 87 5.53 -13.43 -0.43
C GLY A 87 4.06 -13.43 -0.86
N VAL A 88 3.60 -12.31 -1.41
CA VAL A 88 2.25 -12.15 -1.96
C VAL A 88 2.38 -11.48 -3.33
N ALA A 89 1.81 -12.12 -4.35
CA ALA A 89 1.65 -11.51 -5.66
C ALA A 89 0.31 -10.76 -5.68
N VAL A 90 0.36 -9.49 -6.07
CA VAL A 90 -0.79 -8.59 -6.05
C VAL A 90 -0.92 -7.93 -7.41
N GLN A 91 -2.11 -7.99 -8.01
CA GLN A 91 -2.44 -7.09 -9.10
C GLN A 91 -2.92 -5.78 -8.48
N VAL A 92 -2.30 -4.67 -8.85
CA VAL A 92 -2.67 -3.33 -8.41
C VAL A 92 -3.16 -2.55 -9.62
N ILE A 93 -4.40 -2.09 -9.57
CA ILE A 93 -4.94 -1.13 -10.54
C ILE A 93 -5.04 0.22 -9.82
N GLN A 94 -4.36 1.22 -10.37
CA GLN A 94 -4.40 2.60 -9.87
C GLN A 94 -5.05 3.48 -10.94
N ALA A 95 -6.06 4.26 -10.56
CA ALA A 95 -6.57 5.32 -11.42
C ALA A 95 -5.55 6.47 -11.52
N GLU A 96 -5.66 7.30 -12.56
CA GLU A 96 -4.85 8.51 -12.72
C GLU A 96 -4.92 9.40 -11.46
N ILE A 97 -3.77 9.97 -11.05
CA ILE A 97 -3.67 10.94 -9.96
C ILE A 97 -3.52 12.33 -10.54
N LYS A 98 -4.39 13.24 -10.10
CA LYS A 98 -4.32 14.68 -10.36
C LYS A 98 -4.08 15.44 -9.08
N TYR A 99 -3.35 16.55 -9.20
CA TYR A 99 -2.90 17.34 -8.07
C TYR A 99 -3.53 18.73 -8.08
N PHE A 100 -3.95 19.18 -6.91
CA PHE A 100 -4.68 20.42 -6.74
C PHE A 100 -4.16 21.18 -5.54
N ASN A 101 -4.30 22.50 -5.58
CA ASN A 101 -4.11 23.38 -4.43
C ASN A 101 -5.25 24.41 -4.38
N ALA A 102 -5.20 25.35 -3.43
CA ALA A 102 -6.25 26.35 -3.25
C ALA A 102 -6.53 27.23 -4.49
N LYS A 103 -5.61 27.29 -5.46
CA LYS A 103 -5.76 28.05 -6.71
C LYS A 103 -6.32 27.21 -7.87
N GLY A 104 -6.49 25.90 -7.70
CA GLY A 104 -6.95 24.98 -8.74
C GLY A 104 -5.94 23.86 -9.05
N PRO A 105 -5.99 23.27 -10.26
CA PRO A 105 -5.04 22.25 -10.69
C PRO A 105 -3.59 22.76 -10.60
N VAL A 106 -2.69 21.90 -10.15
CA VAL A 106 -1.24 22.16 -10.12
C VAL A 106 -0.65 21.75 -11.46
N ASP A 107 0.12 22.64 -12.08
CA ASP A 107 0.84 22.35 -13.32
C ASP A 107 2.08 21.50 -13.00
N ARG A 108 1.86 20.19 -12.91
CA ARG A 108 2.87 19.16 -12.68
C ARG A 108 2.49 17.90 -13.44
N GLU A 109 3.49 17.05 -13.69
CA GLU A 109 3.25 15.76 -14.34
C GLU A 109 2.26 14.93 -13.51
N LEU A 110 1.21 14.45 -14.18
CA LEU A 110 0.20 13.58 -13.59
C LEU A 110 0.81 12.19 -13.35
N THR A 111 0.26 11.45 -12.40
CA THR A 111 0.57 10.02 -12.31
C THR A 111 -0.45 9.28 -13.16
N PRO A 112 -0.07 8.66 -14.30
CA PRO A 112 -1.02 8.00 -15.18
C PRO A 112 -1.68 6.80 -14.46
N GLU A 113 -2.83 6.38 -14.99
CA GLU A 113 -3.43 5.13 -14.57
C GLU A 113 -2.48 3.95 -14.86
N SER A 114 -2.51 2.95 -13.98
CA SER A 114 -1.65 1.78 -14.09
C SER A 114 -2.39 0.49 -13.75
N ASN A 115 -1.90 -0.60 -14.32
CA ASN A 115 -2.31 -1.96 -13.99
C ASN A 115 -1.04 -2.80 -13.91
N SER A 116 -0.58 -3.07 -12.70
CA SER A 116 0.76 -3.60 -12.44
C SER A 116 0.70 -4.82 -11.53
N GLY A 117 1.59 -5.78 -11.79
CA GLY A 117 1.91 -6.83 -10.84
C GLY A 117 2.91 -6.31 -9.80
N VAL A 118 2.65 -6.58 -8.53
CA VAL A 118 3.50 -6.19 -7.40
C VAL A 118 3.72 -7.38 -6.49
N ALA A 119 4.94 -7.54 -5.98
CA ALA A 119 5.28 -8.45 -4.91
C ALA A 119 5.32 -7.70 -3.58
N LEU A 120 4.55 -8.16 -2.61
CA LEU A 120 4.65 -7.73 -1.21
C LEU A 120 5.30 -8.87 -0.41
N ILE A 121 6.36 -8.55 0.35
CA ILE A 121 6.93 -9.47 1.32
C ILE A 121 6.48 -9.05 2.71
N ALA A 122 6.00 -10.01 3.50
CA ALA A 122 5.53 -9.78 4.85
C ALA A 122 6.18 -10.70 5.88
N GLU A 123 6.31 -10.20 7.10
CA GLU A 123 6.74 -10.96 8.29
C GLU A 123 5.59 -11.02 9.29
N PHE A 124 5.38 -12.18 9.94
CA PHE A 124 4.46 -12.28 11.08
C PHE A 124 5.26 -12.24 12.39
N ARG A 125 5.11 -11.16 13.16
CA ARG A 125 5.84 -10.97 14.42
C ARG A 125 4.95 -10.31 15.46
N GLY A 126 5.02 -10.82 16.70
CA GLY A 126 4.27 -10.26 17.83
C GLY A 126 2.75 -10.30 17.66
N GLY A 127 2.24 -11.31 16.93
CA GLY A 127 0.80 -11.47 16.68
C GLY A 127 0.24 -10.63 15.54
N ALA A 128 1.08 -9.98 14.73
CA ALA A 128 0.64 -9.18 13.59
C ALA A 128 1.56 -9.34 12.37
N TRP A 129 0.97 -9.19 11.19
CA TRP A 129 1.72 -9.04 9.94
C TRP A 129 2.30 -7.63 9.80
N LYS A 130 3.50 -7.56 9.20
CA LYS A 130 4.13 -6.32 8.74
C LYS A 130 4.57 -6.48 7.28
N ALA A 131 4.28 -5.48 6.44
CA ALA A 131 4.85 -5.40 5.10
C ALA A 131 6.29 -4.91 5.19
N ILE A 132 7.25 -5.72 4.77
CA ILE A 132 8.69 -5.44 4.93
C ILE A 132 9.39 -5.14 3.60
N SER A 133 8.75 -5.42 2.46
CA SER A 133 9.23 -5.05 1.14
C SER A 133 8.07 -5.00 0.15
N LEU A 134 8.19 -4.11 -0.84
CA LEU A 134 7.27 -3.97 -1.96
C LEU A 134 8.09 -3.73 -3.24
N GLY A 135 7.74 -4.39 -4.33
CA GLY A 135 8.42 -4.20 -5.61
C GLY A 135 7.59 -4.68 -6.80
N HIS A 136 7.87 -4.17 -7.99
CA HIS A 136 7.17 -4.59 -9.21
C HIS A 136 7.52 -6.03 -9.59
N LEU A 137 6.51 -6.77 -10.03
CA LEU A 137 6.69 -7.98 -10.82
C LEU A 137 6.81 -7.52 -12.27
N GLY A 138 7.96 -7.80 -12.88
CA GLY A 138 8.34 -7.28 -14.20
C GLY A 138 7.36 -7.55 -15.33
#